data_AF-A0A7I7NVN8-F1
#
_entry.id   AF-A0A7I7NVN8-F1
#
_cell.length_a   1.000
_cell.length_b   1.000
_cell.length_c   1.000
_cell.angle_alpha   90.00
_cell.angle_beta   90.00
_cell.angle_gamma   90.00
#
_symmetry.space_group_name_H-M   'P 1'
#
loop_
_entity.id
_entity.type
_entity.pdbx_description
1 polymer ?
#
loop_
_entity_poly.entity_id
_entity_poly.type
_entity_poly.pdbx_seq_one_letter_code
_entity_poly.pdbx_strand_id
1 'polypeptide(L)'
;MADTTRPDHLPNLRPDRKPPHPSWLPRQRRGVTPQMIGRYPDFDVLETTDTWDRATKKVVLARLEPPGPLRFFTAEEEPCLRAFCDTVLAQDTEPRVPVAESVDSKLADGRLDGYQYADMPDDRDTWRLVLRALDETASSRYGKDSFAAAEPDTREAIIDRFSDGRLEGGTWERLNVKRAWSVCMRMVLSGFYSHPWAWNEIGFGGPAYPRGFMRLGGATGDAAAREPFETRGATDEDPVRVVQRGEL
;
A
#
# COMPACT_ATOMS: atom_id res chain seq x y z
N MET A 1 -7.83 5.12 -23.71
CA MET A 1 -7.51 5.53 -22.32
C MET A 1 -8.69 6.29 -21.75
N ALA A 2 -8.96 6.13 -20.45
CA ALA A 2 -10.00 6.89 -19.75
C ALA A 2 -9.65 8.40 -19.78
N ASP A 3 -10.68 9.24 -19.93
CA ASP A 3 -10.54 10.69 -19.79
C ASP A 3 -10.38 11.03 -18.31
N THR A 4 -9.14 11.28 -17.89
CA THR A 4 -8.79 11.58 -16.50
C THR A 4 -9.21 12.99 -16.08
N THR A 5 -9.73 13.82 -16.99
CA THR A 5 -10.29 15.14 -16.63
C THR A 5 -11.67 15.04 -15.99
N ARG A 6 -12.35 13.89 -16.14
CA ARG A 6 -13.67 13.62 -15.57
C ARG A 6 -13.55 12.64 -14.41
N PRO A 7 -14.24 12.83 -13.26
CA PRO A 7 -14.10 11.94 -12.10
C PRO A 7 -14.71 10.55 -12.31
N ASP A 8 -15.40 10.30 -13.43
CA ASP A 8 -16.14 9.06 -13.73
C ASP A 8 -15.27 7.78 -13.73
N HIS A 9 -13.94 7.92 -13.75
CA HIS A 9 -12.97 6.83 -13.68
C HIS A 9 -12.48 6.52 -12.24
N LEU A 10 -13.07 7.15 -11.21
CA LEU A 10 -12.71 6.87 -9.84
C LEU A 10 -13.42 5.60 -9.32
N PRO A 11 -12.71 4.66 -8.68
CA PRO A 11 -13.29 3.38 -8.22
C PRO A 11 -14.49 3.51 -7.27
N ASN A 12 -14.57 4.62 -6.52
CA ASN A 12 -15.66 4.90 -5.57
C ASN A 12 -17.01 5.20 -6.25
N LEU A 13 -17.04 5.36 -7.57
CA LEU A 13 -18.25 5.57 -8.38
C LEU A 13 -18.87 4.27 -8.91
N ARG A 14 -18.26 3.11 -8.62
CA ARG A 14 -18.85 1.82 -8.97
C ARG A 14 -20.10 1.50 -8.13
N PRO A 15 -21.06 0.70 -8.65
CA PRO A 15 -22.27 0.31 -7.90
C PRO A 15 -21.96 -0.39 -6.58
N ASP A 16 -20.91 -1.23 -6.56
CA ASP A 16 -20.41 -1.94 -5.39
C ASP A 16 -19.33 -1.16 -4.62
N ARG A 17 -18.87 -0.02 -5.17
CA ARG A 17 -17.72 0.78 -4.68
C ARG A 17 -16.43 -0.02 -4.48
N LYS A 18 -16.34 -1.24 -5.02
CA LYS A 18 -15.16 -2.11 -4.89
C LYS A 18 -14.34 -2.04 -6.18
N PRO A 19 -12.99 -2.01 -6.12
CA PRO A 19 -12.17 -2.19 -7.33
C PRO A 19 -12.38 -3.60 -7.90
N PRO A 20 -12.14 -3.83 -9.21
CA PRO A 20 -12.20 -5.18 -9.74
C PRO A 20 -11.05 -5.99 -9.14
N HIS A 21 -11.29 -7.26 -8.81
CA HIS A 21 -10.22 -8.16 -8.43
C HIS A 21 -9.14 -8.16 -9.54
N PRO A 22 -7.83 -8.08 -9.23
CA PRO A 22 -6.78 -7.89 -10.23
C PRO A 22 -6.54 -9.10 -11.15
N SER A 23 -7.33 -10.17 -11.07
CA SER A 23 -7.19 -11.40 -11.87
C SER A 23 -7.31 -11.19 -13.39
N TRP A 24 -7.86 -10.07 -13.84
CA TRP A 24 -7.91 -9.70 -15.27
C TRP A 24 -6.56 -9.16 -15.78
N LEU A 25 -5.65 -8.76 -14.89
CA LEU A 25 -4.31 -8.32 -15.25
C LEU A 25 -3.42 -9.53 -15.59
N PRO A 26 -2.44 -9.37 -16.48
CA PRO A 26 -1.51 -10.44 -16.77
C PRO A 26 -0.62 -10.76 -15.57
N ARG A 27 -0.09 -11.99 -15.56
CA ARG A 27 1.00 -12.36 -14.65
C ARG A 27 2.29 -11.63 -15.00
N GLN A 28 3.03 -11.25 -13.97
CA GLN A 28 4.36 -10.67 -14.09
C GLN A 28 5.33 -11.70 -14.70
N ARG A 29 6.08 -11.29 -15.73
CA ARG A 29 7.07 -12.11 -16.45
C ARG A 29 8.51 -11.67 -16.18
N ARG A 30 8.74 -10.38 -15.90
CA ARG A 30 10.05 -9.83 -15.53
C ARG A 30 10.02 -9.15 -14.17
N GLY A 31 11.05 -9.35 -13.36
CA GLY A 31 11.07 -8.84 -11.99
C GLY A 31 9.99 -9.45 -11.10
N VAL A 32 9.75 -8.80 -9.96
CA VAL A 32 8.74 -9.19 -8.98
C VAL A 32 7.78 -8.03 -8.75
N THR A 33 6.49 -8.33 -8.72
CA THR A 33 5.42 -7.45 -8.22
C THR A 33 4.77 -8.13 -7.01
N PRO A 34 4.02 -7.40 -6.17
CA PRO A 34 3.16 -8.03 -5.20
C PRO A 34 2.24 -9.03 -5.91
N GLN A 35 2.14 -10.25 -5.39
CA GLN A 35 1.28 -11.32 -5.91
C GLN A 35 1.61 -11.80 -7.34
N MET A 36 2.72 -11.34 -7.93
CA MET A 36 3.10 -11.63 -9.34
C MET A 36 2.02 -11.26 -10.36
N ILE A 37 1.20 -10.26 -10.07
CA ILE A 37 0.21 -9.68 -10.98
C ILE A 37 0.60 -8.22 -11.21
N GLY A 38 0.43 -7.71 -12.43
CA GLY A 38 0.79 -6.32 -12.72
C GLY A 38 0.36 -5.86 -14.10
N ARG A 39 0.14 -4.55 -14.24
CA ARG A 39 -0.18 -3.92 -15.53
C ARG A 39 1.03 -3.92 -16.48
N TYR A 40 2.23 -4.05 -15.96
CA TYR A 40 3.50 -3.97 -16.69
C TYR A 40 4.27 -5.29 -16.59
N PRO A 41 3.76 -6.37 -17.22
CA PRO A 41 4.27 -7.73 -17.02
C PRO A 41 5.72 -7.94 -17.47
N ASP A 42 6.21 -7.12 -18.41
CA ASP A 42 7.58 -7.21 -18.94
C ASP A 42 8.52 -6.14 -18.36
N PHE A 43 8.07 -5.38 -17.37
CA PHE A 43 8.85 -4.29 -16.77
C PHE A 43 9.50 -4.74 -15.46
N ASP A 44 10.80 -4.45 -15.32
CA ASP A 44 11.52 -4.58 -14.05
C ASP A 44 12.39 -3.34 -13.82
N VAL A 45 12.04 -2.54 -12.82
CA VAL A 45 12.75 -1.34 -12.42
C VAL A 45 14.20 -1.61 -12.05
N LEU A 46 14.51 -2.83 -11.57
CA LEU A 46 15.87 -3.20 -11.19
C LEU A 46 16.80 -3.37 -12.40
N GLU A 47 16.28 -3.57 -13.61
CA GLU A 47 17.10 -3.53 -14.84
C GLU A 47 17.69 -2.12 -15.08
N THR A 48 17.12 -1.09 -14.47
CA THR A 48 17.62 0.29 -14.55
C THR A 48 18.61 0.66 -13.44
N THR A 49 18.99 -0.28 -12.57
CA THR A 49 19.85 -0.02 -11.41
C THR A 49 21.11 0.72 -11.83
N ASP A 50 21.74 0.36 -12.95
CA ASP A 50 22.97 0.99 -13.44
C ASP A 50 22.86 2.47 -13.77
N THR A 51 21.64 2.97 -13.94
CA THR A 51 21.38 4.40 -14.18
C THR A 51 21.35 5.23 -12.89
N TRP A 52 21.29 4.60 -11.72
CA TRP A 52 21.21 5.29 -10.42
C TRP A 52 22.60 5.60 -9.85
N ASP A 53 22.69 6.65 -9.03
CA ASP A 53 23.91 6.94 -8.29
C ASP A 53 24.17 5.91 -7.17
N ARG A 54 25.38 5.94 -6.60
CA ARG A 54 25.80 4.97 -5.57
C ARG A 54 24.92 5.02 -4.32
N ALA A 55 24.47 6.23 -3.92
CA ALA A 55 23.67 6.41 -2.72
C ALA A 55 22.26 5.81 -2.90
N THR A 56 21.62 6.09 -4.03
CA THR A 56 20.30 5.54 -4.38
C THR A 56 20.37 4.03 -4.52
N LYS A 57 21.35 3.49 -5.26
CA LYS A 57 21.57 2.03 -5.36
C LYS A 57 21.61 1.38 -3.99
N LYS A 58 22.42 1.93 -3.07
CA LYS A 58 22.56 1.39 -1.71
C LYS A 58 21.22 1.35 -0.97
N VAL A 59 20.45 2.43 -1.00
CA VAL A 59 19.18 2.52 -0.26
C VAL A 59 18.10 1.62 -0.88
N VAL A 60 18.00 1.58 -2.20
CA VAL A 60 16.96 0.80 -2.90
C VAL A 60 17.25 -0.69 -2.78
N LEU A 61 18.49 -1.13 -3.00
CA LEU A 61 18.84 -2.55 -2.92
C LEU A 61 18.73 -3.09 -1.49
N ALA A 62 19.01 -2.28 -0.47
CA ALA A 62 18.81 -2.69 0.93
C ALA A 62 17.34 -3.03 1.26
N ARG A 63 16.36 -2.52 0.51
CA ARG A 63 14.94 -2.86 0.72
C ARG A 63 14.60 -4.27 0.22
N LEU A 64 15.41 -4.84 -0.67
CA LEU A 64 15.24 -6.18 -1.22
C LEU A 64 15.88 -7.27 -0.35
N GLU A 65 16.71 -6.88 0.62
CA GLU A 65 17.29 -7.83 1.56
C GLU A 65 16.17 -8.46 2.41
N PRO A 66 16.22 -9.77 2.69
CA PRO A 66 15.25 -10.41 3.57
C PRO A 66 15.18 -9.66 4.90
N PRO A 67 13.99 -9.24 5.35
CA PRO A 67 13.90 -8.46 6.56
C PRO A 67 14.23 -9.32 7.79
N GLY A 68 14.85 -8.70 8.80
CA GLY A 68 15.05 -9.30 10.11
C GLY A 68 13.78 -9.31 10.96
N PRO A 69 13.83 -9.85 12.19
CA PRO A 69 12.70 -9.79 13.12
C PRO A 69 12.34 -8.34 13.47
N LEU A 70 11.06 -8.13 13.84
CA LEU A 70 10.58 -6.84 14.33
C LEU A 70 11.34 -6.42 15.59
N ARG A 71 11.63 -5.12 15.70
CA ARG A 71 12.42 -4.52 16.80
C ARG A 71 11.59 -3.63 17.72
N PHE A 72 10.52 -3.04 17.20
CA PHE A 72 9.65 -2.14 17.94
C PHE A 72 8.39 -2.84 18.45
N PHE A 73 7.73 -3.61 17.57
CA PHE A 73 6.54 -4.37 17.93
C PHE A 73 6.91 -5.69 18.60
N THR A 74 6.06 -6.12 19.52
CA THR A 74 6.19 -7.40 20.21
C THR A 74 5.68 -8.56 19.35
N ALA A 75 6.03 -9.79 19.73
CA ALA A 75 5.50 -11.00 19.11
C ALA A 75 3.97 -11.12 19.24
N GLU A 76 3.36 -10.48 20.23
CA GLU A 76 1.90 -10.44 20.41
C GLU A 76 1.24 -9.44 19.44
N GLU A 77 1.91 -8.32 19.15
CA GLU A 77 1.40 -7.27 18.25
C GLU A 77 1.62 -7.61 16.76
N GLU A 78 2.66 -8.40 16.45
CA GLU A 78 3.06 -8.73 15.08
C GLU A 78 1.93 -9.29 14.20
N PRO A 79 1.10 -10.26 14.64
CA PRO A 79 0.02 -10.79 13.81
C PRO A 79 -1.00 -9.72 13.40
N CYS A 80 -1.38 -8.84 14.33
CA CYS A 80 -2.32 -7.75 14.07
C CYS A 80 -1.70 -6.72 13.10
N LEU A 81 -0.42 -6.36 13.30
CA LEU A 81 0.30 -5.45 12.39
C LEU A 81 0.34 -5.98 10.96
N ARG A 82 0.71 -7.26 10.77
CA ARG A 82 0.79 -7.89 9.45
C ARG A 82 -0.57 -7.93 8.79
N ALA A 83 -1.59 -8.41 9.51
CA ALA A 83 -2.97 -8.43 9.01
C ALA A 83 -3.46 -7.03 8.64
N PHE A 84 -3.16 -6.01 9.43
CA PHE A 84 -3.52 -4.62 9.13
C PHE A 84 -2.86 -4.15 7.83
N CYS A 85 -1.54 -4.30 7.71
CA CYS A 85 -0.79 -3.89 6.52
C CYS A 85 -1.27 -4.62 5.26
N ASP A 86 -1.47 -5.93 5.34
CA ASP A 86 -1.90 -6.73 4.20
C ASP A 86 -3.34 -6.40 3.77
N THR A 87 -4.26 -6.18 4.71
CA THR A 87 -5.64 -5.78 4.38
C THR A 87 -5.70 -4.40 3.75
N VAL A 88 -5.02 -3.38 4.30
CA VAL A 88 -5.11 -2.00 3.76
C VAL A 88 -4.39 -1.82 2.42
N LEU A 89 -3.48 -2.74 2.07
CA LEU A 89 -2.73 -2.76 0.81
C LEU A 89 -3.20 -3.83 -0.18
N ALA A 90 -4.27 -4.57 0.15
CA ALA A 90 -4.77 -5.69 -0.65
C ALA A 90 -3.67 -6.71 -1.03
N GLN A 91 -2.79 -7.05 -0.07
CA GLN A 91 -1.75 -8.05 -0.26
C GLN A 91 -2.28 -9.43 0.12
N ASP A 92 -3.08 -10.04 -0.74
CA ASP A 92 -3.82 -11.26 -0.40
C ASP A 92 -2.93 -12.51 -0.41
N THR A 93 -1.94 -12.55 -1.31
CA THR A 93 -1.07 -13.72 -1.51
C THR A 93 0.41 -13.34 -1.63
N GLU A 94 1.30 -14.32 -1.49
CA GLU A 94 2.73 -14.09 -1.72
C GLU A 94 3.05 -13.97 -3.22
N PRO A 95 4.09 -13.21 -3.59
CA PRO A 95 4.97 -12.43 -2.71
C PRO A 95 4.34 -11.12 -2.24
N ARG A 96 4.52 -10.76 -0.96
CA ARG A 96 4.08 -9.48 -0.38
C ARG A 96 5.24 -8.52 -0.14
N VAL A 97 5.01 -7.23 -0.31
CA VAL A 97 5.92 -6.19 0.19
C VAL A 97 5.98 -6.27 1.71
N PRO A 98 7.18 -6.31 2.33
CA PRO A 98 7.36 -6.40 3.78
C PRO A 98 7.09 -5.04 4.47
N VAL A 99 5.83 -4.60 4.42
CA VAL A 99 5.45 -3.27 4.94
C VAL A 99 5.44 -3.22 6.46
N ALA A 100 5.07 -4.32 7.12
CA ALA A 100 5.12 -4.41 8.57
C ALA A 100 6.54 -4.11 9.10
N GLU A 101 7.56 -4.65 8.43
CA GLU A 101 8.97 -4.44 8.75
C GLU A 101 9.44 -3.02 8.43
N SER A 102 8.92 -2.42 7.35
CA SER A 102 9.20 -1.00 7.06
C SER A 102 8.60 -0.07 8.11
N VAL A 103 7.40 -0.36 8.61
CA VAL A 103 6.75 0.42 9.68
C VAL A 103 7.54 0.24 10.99
N ASP A 104 7.83 -1.00 11.36
CA ASP A 104 8.59 -1.34 12.57
C ASP A 104 9.95 -0.64 12.59
N SER A 105 10.73 -0.72 11.51
CA SER A 105 12.05 -0.09 11.46
C SER A 105 11.98 1.43 11.60
N LYS A 106 10.94 2.08 11.06
CA LYS A 106 10.77 3.54 11.23
C LYS A 106 10.51 3.91 12.68
N LEU A 107 9.63 3.16 13.35
CA LEU A 107 9.28 3.39 14.75
C LEU A 107 10.47 3.07 15.67
N ALA A 108 11.19 1.98 15.42
CA ALA A 108 12.37 1.58 16.16
C ALA A 108 13.51 2.60 16.01
N ASP A 109 13.71 3.15 14.81
CA ASP A 109 14.79 4.11 14.53
C ASP A 109 14.41 5.56 14.86
N GLY A 110 13.19 5.81 15.33
CA GLY A 110 12.68 7.17 15.61
C GLY A 110 12.56 8.05 14.35
N ARG A 111 12.44 7.44 13.16
CA ARG A 111 12.25 8.15 11.88
C ARG A 111 10.78 8.51 11.70
N LEU A 112 10.30 9.34 12.61
CA LEU A 112 8.95 9.90 12.63
C LEU A 112 8.85 11.11 11.71
N ASP A 113 7.66 11.69 11.64
CA ASP A 113 7.32 12.75 10.69
C ASP A 113 7.79 14.16 11.07
N GLY A 114 8.30 14.33 12.28
CA GLY A 114 8.71 15.64 12.79
C GLY A 114 7.56 16.56 13.20
N TYR A 115 6.30 16.08 13.19
CA TYR A 115 5.15 16.76 13.77
C TYR A 115 4.21 15.78 14.46
N GLN A 116 3.35 16.28 15.36
CA GLN A 116 2.33 15.52 16.06
C GLN A 116 1.05 16.37 16.13
N TYR A 117 -0.12 15.74 15.98
CA TYR A 117 -1.39 16.42 16.22
C TYR A 117 -1.57 16.70 17.72
N ALA A 118 -2.10 17.88 18.06
CA ALA A 118 -2.21 18.32 19.46
C ALA A 118 -3.13 17.43 20.33
N ASP A 119 -4.07 16.72 19.74
CA ASP A 119 -5.03 15.81 20.41
C ASP A 119 -4.67 14.33 20.26
N MET A 120 -3.47 14.02 19.75
CA MET A 120 -2.99 12.66 19.54
C MET A 120 -1.79 12.38 20.44
N PRO A 121 -1.58 11.12 20.87
CA PRO A 121 -0.32 10.70 21.46
C PRO A 121 0.81 10.67 20.40
N ASP A 122 2.05 10.37 20.83
CA ASP A 122 3.19 10.12 19.93
C ASP A 122 2.84 8.98 18.93
N ASP A 123 3.44 9.01 17.74
CA ASP A 123 3.18 8.00 16.69
C ASP A 123 3.38 6.56 17.20
N ARG A 124 4.38 6.31 18.05
CA ARG A 124 4.65 4.97 18.63
C ARG A 124 3.51 4.48 19.51
N ASP A 125 3.00 5.36 20.36
CA ASP A 125 1.87 5.06 21.23
C ASP A 125 0.59 4.91 20.41
N THR A 126 0.41 5.76 19.37
CA THR A 126 -0.72 5.66 18.43
C THR A 126 -0.75 4.28 17.79
N TRP A 127 0.38 3.77 17.28
CA TRP A 127 0.45 2.44 16.67
C TRP A 127 0.05 1.33 17.64
N ARG A 128 0.60 1.33 18.86
CA ARG A 128 0.24 0.32 19.88
C ARG A 128 -1.24 0.36 20.25
N LEU A 129 -1.80 1.56 20.39
CA LEU A 129 -3.21 1.76 20.70
C LEU A 129 -4.11 1.30 19.55
N VAL A 130 -3.73 1.58 18.30
CA VAL A 130 -4.48 1.12 17.13
C VAL A 130 -4.52 -0.40 17.05
N LEU A 131 -3.38 -1.10 17.17
CA LEU A 131 -3.35 -2.56 17.08
C LEU A 131 -4.21 -3.22 18.17
N ARG A 132 -4.10 -2.72 19.41
CA ARG A 132 -4.96 -3.15 20.51
C ARG A 132 -6.44 -2.90 20.22
N ALA A 133 -6.78 -1.71 19.75
CA ALA A 133 -8.17 -1.34 19.50
C ALA A 133 -8.78 -2.13 18.33
N LEU A 134 -7.98 -2.54 17.34
CA LEU A 134 -8.40 -3.45 16.28
C LEU A 134 -8.75 -4.84 16.83
N ASP A 135 -7.91 -5.40 17.71
CA ASP A 135 -8.20 -6.68 18.36
C ASP A 135 -9.44 -6.61 19.26
N GLU A 136 -9.57 -5.54 20.06
CA GLU A 136 -10.78 -5.28 20.86
C GLU A 136 -12.03 -5.18 19.98
N THR A 137 -11.93 -4.53 18.82
CA THR A 137 -13.05 -4.41 17.86
C THR A 137 -13.43 -5.77 17.27
N ALA A 138 -12.44 -6.56 16.87
CA ALA A 138 -12.66 -7.89 16.32
C ALA A 138 -13.34 -8.81 17.34
N SER A 139 -12.91 -8.75 18.60
CA SER A 139 -13.51 -9.53 19.69
C SER A 139 -14.91 -9.06 20.05
N SER A 140 -15.07 -7.79 20.42
CA SER A 140 -16.34 -7.28 20.97
C SER A 140 -17.47 -7.20 19.95
N ARG A 141 -17.17 -6.89 18.69
CA ARG A 141 -18.20 -6.64 17.67
C ARG A 141 -18.41 -7.81 16.71
N TYR A 142 -17.38 -8.64 16.50
CA TYR A 142 -17.41 -9.73 15.52
C TYR A 142 -17.17 -11.11 16.13
N GLY A 143 -16.93 -11.20 17.45
CA GLY A 143 -16.73 -12.47 18.15
C GLY A 143 -15.49 -13.24 17.68
N LYS A 144 -14.45 -12.52 17.22
CA LYS A 144 -13.18 -13.10 16.75
C LYS A 144 -12.12 -13.00 17.83
N ASP A 145 -11.21 -13.96 17.88
CA ASP A 145 -10.15 -13.99 18.90
C ASP A 145 -9.19 -12.79 18.78
N SER A 146 -8.95 -12.32 17.56
CA SER A 146 -8.13 -11.15 17.23
C SER A 146 -8.49 -10.62 15.84
N PHE A 147 -8.02 -9.43 15.49
CA PHE A 147 -8.13 -8.89 14.14
C PHE A 147 -7.42 -9.79 13.12
N ALA A 148 -6.26 -10.33 13.50
CA ALA A 148 -5.49 -11.26 12.67
C ALA A 148 -6.13 -12.65 12.51
N ALA A 149 -7.03 -13.06 13.41
CA ALA A 149 -7.77 -14.31 13.30
C ALA A 149 -9.09 -14.15 12.53
N ALA A 150 -9.57 -12.92 12.33
CA ALA A 150 -10.79 -12.64 11.58
C ALA A 150 -10.64 -13.01 10.09
N GLU A 151 -11.74 -13.39 9.44
CA GLU A 151 -11.80 -13.64 8.01
C GLU A 151 -11.59 -12.33 7.21
N PRO A 152 -11.12 -12.39 5.94
CA PRO A 152 -10.83 -11.20 5.14
C PRO A 152 -11.96 -10.17 5.10
N ASP A 153 -13.20 -10.59 4.84
CA ASP A 153 -14.36 -9.70 4.80
C ASP A 153 -14.59 -8.96 6.13
N THR A 154 -14.32 -9.62 7.26
CA THR A 154 -14.43 -9.01 8.60
C THR A 154 -13.33 -7.97 8.80
N ARG A 155 -12.09 -8.27 8.39
CA ARG A 155 -10.99 -7.30 8.45
C ARG A 155 -11.29 -6.08 7.59
N GLU A 156 -11.73 -6.29 6.34
CA GLU A 156 -12.15 -5.20 5.43
C GLU A 156 -13.23 -4.34 6.07
N ALA A 157 -14.27 -4.93 6.67
CA ALA A 157 -15.35 -4.18 7.30
C ALA A 157 -14.89 -3.34 8.50
N ILE A 158 -13.92 -3.84 9.29
CA ILE A 158 -13.32 -3.08 10.40
C ILE A 158 -12.47 -1.93 9.84
N ILE A 159 -11.64 -2.20 8.83
CA ILE A 159 -10.78 -1.21 8.18
C ILE A 159 -11.60 -0.10 7.50
N ASP A 160 -12.70 -0.43 6.84
CA ASP A 160 -13.59 0.55 6.21
C ASP A 160 -14.10 1.55 7.26
N ARG A 161 -14.60 1.03 8.40
CA ARG A 161 -15.01 1.88 9.54
C ARG A 161 -13.85 2.67 10.15
N PHE A 162 -12.65 2.09 10.22
CA PHE A 162 -11.47 2.80 10.73
C PHE A 162 -11.12 3.97 9.81
N SER A 163 -11.09 3.72 8.50
CA SER A 163 -10.78 4.72 7.48
C SER A 163 -11.78 5.88 7.49
N ASP A 164 -13.05 5.60 7.79
CA ASP A 164 -14.12 6.58 7.95
C ASP A 164 -14.11 7.30 9.31
N GLY A 165 -13.26 6.90 10.25
CA GLY A 165 -13.20 7.47 11.59
C GLY A 165 -14.42 7.10 12.46
N ARG A 166 -15.07 5.96 12.18
CA ARG A 166 -16.32 5.52 12.81
C ARG A 166 -16.15 4.39 13.83
N LEU A 167 -14.92 4.04 14.20
CA LEU A 167 -14.67 3.12 15.32
C LEU A 167 -14.84 3.86 16.65
N GLU A 168 -15.34 3.17 17.66
CA GLU A 168 -15.75 3.75 18.93
C GLU A 168 -15.64 2.71 20.05
N GLY A 169 -15.59 3.17 21.30
CA GLY A 169 -15.52 2.34 22.49
C GLY A 169 -14.12 1.78 22.80
N GLY A 170 -13.90 1.43 24.06
CA GLY A 170 -12.65 0.80 24.51
C GLY A 170 -11.43 1.69 24.24
N THR A 171 -10.38 1.12 23.67
CA THR A 171 -9.14 1.85 23.38
C THR A 171 -9.33 2.99 22.37
N TRP A 172 -10.37 2.95 21.51
CA TRP A 172 -10.64 4.03 20.55
C TRP A 172 -10.97 5.38 21.22
N GLU A 173 -11.50 5.38 22.44
CA GLU A 173 -11.81 6.61 23.19
C GLU A 173 -10.57 7.44 23.55
N ARG A 174 -9.38 6.82 23.46
CA ARG A 174 -8.09 7.44 23.74
C ARG A 174 -7.45 8.07 22.51
N LEU A 175 -8.08 7.96 21.34
CA LEU A 175 -7.54 8.39 20.05
C LEU A 175 -8.55 9.23 19.29
N ASN A 176 -8.07 10.24 18.57
CA ASN A 176 -8.82 10.75 17.44
C ASN A 176 -8.71 9.73 16.29
N VAL A 177 -9.76 8.92 16.09
CA VAL A 177 -9.74 7.77 15.16
C VAL A 177 -9.39 8.16 13.73
N LYS A 178 -9.92 9.29 13.24
CA LYS A 178 -9.61 9.76 11.88
C LYS A 178 -8.14 10.15 11.72
N ARG A 179 -7.55 10.78 12.75
CA ARG A 179 -6.12 11.13 12.75
C ARG A 179 -5.23 9.91 12.97
N ALA A 180 -5.66 8.95 13.77
CA ALA A 180 -4.98 7.66 13.94
C ALA A 180 -4.86 6.93 12.60
N TRP A 181 -5.94 6.89 11.79
CA TRP A 181 -5.88 6.36 10.42
C TRP A 181 -4.82 7.08 9.56
N SER A 182 -4.76 8.41 9.62
CA SER A 182 -3.76 9.18 8.87
C SER A 182 -2.31 8.89 9.30
N VAL A 183 -2.05 8.77 10.61
CA VAL A 183 -0.74 8.32 11.14
C VAL A 183 -0.41 6.92 10.63
N CYS A 184 -1.40 6.03 10.73
CA CYS A 184 -1.50 4.70 10.14
C CYS A 184 -0.90 4.61 8.73
N MET A 185 -1.71 5.13 7.82
CA MET A 185 -1.54 5.00 6.38
C MET A 185 -0.31 5.73 5.86
N ARG A 186 0.13 6.81 6.51
CA ARG A 186 1.35 7.50 6.10
C ARG A 186 2.58 6.58 6.13
N MET A 187 2.76 5.83 7.21
CA MET A 187 3.91 4.93 7.31
C MET A 187 3.75 3.71 6.40
N VAL A 188 2.53 3.15 6.33
CA VAL A 188 2.18 2.02 5.45
C VAL A 188 2.44 2.35 3.97
N LEU A 189 1.86 3.45 3.47
CA LEU A 189 2.00 3.87 2.06
C LEU A 189 3.44 4.24 1.74
N SER A 190 4.14 4.90 2.68
CA SER A 190 5.56 5.21 2.50
C SER A 190 6.42 3.94 2.45
N GLY A 191 6.11 2.91 3.24
CA GLY A 191 6.77 1.62 3.15
C GLY A 191 6.51 0.97 1.79
N PHE A 192 5.23 0.78 1.45
CA PHE A 192 4.79 0.12 0.22
C PHE A 192 5.35 0.78 -1.05
N TYR A 193 5.07 2.07 -1.26
CA TYR A 193 5.49 2.80 -2.47
C TYR A 193 6.98 3.18 -2.49
N SER A 194 7.75 2.82 -1.46
CA SER A 194 9.22 2.88 -1.53
C SER A 194 9.86 1.58 -2.02
N HIS A 195 9.10 0.49 -2.11
CA HIS A 195 9.62 -0.82 -2.45
C HIS A 195 9.64 -1.04 -3.98
N PRO A 196 10.74 -1.59 -4.56
CA PRO A 196 10.82 -1.84 -6.00
C PRO A 196 9.71 -2.71 -6.59
N TRP A 197 9.15 -3.64 -5.79
CA TRP A 197 8.05 -4.49 -6.27
C TRP A 197 6.77 -3.68 -6.55
N ALA A 198 6.45 -2.72 -5.69
CA ALA A 198 5.33 -1.80 -5.94
C ALA A 198 5.60 -0.90 -7.16
N TRP A 199 6.85 -0.54 -7.41
CA TRP A 199 7.24 0.22 -8.60
C TRP A 199 7.01 -0.58 -9.88
N ASN A 200 7.33 -1.87 -9.87
CA ASN A 200 7.04 -2.77 -10.99
C ASN A 200 5.53 -2.87 -11.26
N GLU A 201 4.73 -2.95 -10.19
CA GLU A 201 3.26 -3.07 -10.27
C GLU A 201 2.64 -1.85 -10.98
N ILE A 202 3.07 -0.64 -10.60
CA ILE A 202 2.54 0.62 -11.14
C ILE A 202 3.31 1.15 -12.36
N GLY A 203 4.39 0.47 -12.78
CA GLY A 203 5.24 0.88 -13.89
C GLY A 203 6.07 2.14 -13.61
N PHE A 204 6.43 2.39 -12.35
CA PHE A 204 7.26 3.53 -11.97
C PHE A 204 8.72 3.30 -12.39
N GLY A 205 9.26 4.22 -13.20
CA GLY A 205 10.61 4.15 -13.79
C GLY A 205 11.79 4.26 -12.82
N GLY A 206 11.53 4.23 -11.51
CA GLY A 206 12.52 4.37 -10.46
C GLY A 206 12.94 5.82 -10.18
N PRO A 207 13.90 6.02 -9.27
CA PRO A 207 14.39 7.35 -8.89
C PRO A 207 14.91 8.15 -10.09
N ALA A 208 14.61 9.46 -10.11
CA ALA A 208 14.99 10.32 -11.22
C ALA A 208 16.51 10.51 -11.30
N TYR A 209 17.21 10.72 -10.18
CA TYR A 209 18.62 11.09 -10.20
C TYR A 209 19.54 9.90 -10.51
N PRO A 210 20.60 10.08 -11.34
CA PRO A 210 21.00 11.29 -12.09
C PRO A 210 20.29 11.52 -13.44
N ARG A 211 19.56 10.53 -13.97
CA ARG A 211 19.00 10.55 -15.34
C ARG A 211 17.99 11.69 -15.60
N GLY A 212 17.20 12.06 -14.60
CA GLY A 212 16.07 12.98 -14.69
C GLY A 212 14.80 12.35 -15.30
N PHE A 213 13.69 13.08 -15.16
CA PHE A 213 12.48 12.93 -15.99
C PHE A 213 12.44 14.14 -16.94
N MET A 214 12.31 13.89 -18.23
CA MET A 214 12.40 14.87 -19.32
C MET A 214 11.05 15.18 -19.97
N ARG A 215 10.06 14.30 -19.87
CA ARG A 215 8.74 14.50 -20.46
C ARG A 215 7.86 15.29 -19.51
N LEU A 216 7.26 16.36 -20.05
CA LEU A 216 6.36 17.27 -19.33
C LEU A 216 4.88 17.00 -19.63
N GLY A 217 4.55 15.79 -20.09
CA GLY A 217 3.18 15.34 -20.36
C GLY A 217 2.65 14.49 -19.21
N GLY A 218 1.36 14.64 -18.87
CA GLY A 218 0.70 13.74 -17.91
C GLY A 218 0.63 12.30 -18.43
N ALA A 219 0.16 11.38 -17.58
CA ALA A 219 0.05 9.96 -17.95
C ALA A 219 -0.98 9.66 -19.07
N THR A 220 -1.84 10.62 -19.39
CA THR A 220 -3.00 10.51 -20.30
C THR A 220 -3.25 11.82 -21.06
N GLY A 221 -4.02 11.74 -22.16
CA GLY A 221 -4.39 12.90 -23.00
C GLY A 221 -3.47 13.14 -24.19
N ASP A 222 -3.79 14.15 -25.00
CA ASP A 222 -3.10 14.44 -26.28
C ASP A 222 -1.63 14.85 -26.11
N ALA A 223 -1.29 15.39 -24.93
CA ALA A 223 0.08 15.76 -24.57
C ALA A 223 0.82 14.65 -23.80
N ALA A 224 0.21 13.47 -23.62
CA ALA A 224 0.86 12.36 -22.91
C ALA A 224 2.11 11.91 -23.65
N ALA A 225 3.22 11.87 -22.93
CA ALA A 225 4.50 11.46 -23.48
C ALA A 225 5.18 10.55 -22.46
N ARG A 226 5.69 9.42 -22.96
CA ARG A 226 6.46 8.49 -22.15
C ARG A 226 7.94 8.83 -22.17
N GLU A 227 8.60 8.57 -21.06
CA GLU A 227 10.05 8.53 -21.04
C GLU A 227 10.57 7.39 -21.95
N PRO A 228 11.78 7.51 -22.53
CA PRO A 228 12.34 6.45 -23.37
C PRO A 228 12.45 5.08 -22.68
N PHE A 229 12.48 5.06 -21.35
CA PHE A 229 12.60 3.87 -20.51
C PHE A 229 11.25 3.43 -19.91
N GLU A 230 10.17 4.17 -20.13
CA GLU A 230 8.83 3.75 -19.68
C GLU A 230 8.23 2.74 -20.65
N THR A 231 7.65 1.68 -20.10
CA THR A 231 6.97 0.65 -20.89
C THR A 231 5.48 0.95 -20.99
N ARG A 232 4.85 0.59 -22.11
CA ARG A 232 3.39 0.63 -22.19
C ARG A 232 2.80 -0.50 -21.36
N GLY A 233 1.79 -0.19 -20.55
CA GLY A 233 1.03 -1.23 -19.85
C GLY A 233 0.43 -2.22 -20.85
N ALA A 234 0.27 -3.49 -20.44
CA ALA A 234 -0.27 -4.55 -21.27
C ALA A 234 -1.75 -4.36 -21.66
N THR A 235 -2.41 -3.38 -21.04
CA THR A 235 -3.83 -3.09 -21.17
C THR A 235 -4.08 -1.57 -21.12
N ASP A 236 -5.00 -1.10 -21.96
CA ASP A 236 -5.57 0.25 -21.93
C ASP A 236 -6.98 0.28 -21.33
N GLU A 237 -7.46 -0.86 -20.81
CA GLU A 237 -8.78 -0.95 -20.17
C GLU A 237 -8.84 -0.04 -18.94
N ASP A 238 -9.99 0.61 -18.78
CA ASP A 238 -10.30 1.42 -17.62
C ASP A 238 -10.73 0.49 -16.47
N PRO A 239 -10.00 0.41 -15.35
CA PRO A 239 -10.33 -0.50 -14.25
C PRO A 239 -11.74 -0.25 -13.66
N VAL A 240 -12.33 0.93 -13.86
CA VAL A 240 -13.72 1.20 -13.47
C VAL A 240 -14.73 0.57 -14.43
N ARG A 241 -14.38 0.39 -15.70
CA ARG A 241 -15.28 -0.15 -16.74
C ARG A 241 -15.12 -1.64 -17.02
N VAL A 242 -14.03 -2.26 -16.56
CA VAL A 242 -13.70 -3.68 -16.83
C VAL A 242 -14.78 -4.66 -16.35
N VAL A 243 -15.69 -4.26 -15.44
CA VAL A 243 -16.68 -5.17 -14.81
C VAL A 243 -17.93 -5.45 -15.65
N GLN A 244 -17.99 -5.04 -16.91
CA GLN A 244 -19.14 -5.39 -17.76
C GLN A 244 -18.95 -6.64 -18.64
N ARG A 245 -17.81 -7.34 -18.62
CA ARG A 245 -17.60 -8.53 -19.46
C ARG A 245 -16.85 -9.64 -18.71
N GLY A 246 -17.57 -10.67 -18.26
CA GLY A 246 -17.04 -11.92 -17.69
C GLY A 246 -17.86 -12.33 -16.48
N GLU A 247 -18.98 -13.05 -16.65
CA GLU A 247 -19.05 -14.52 -16.76
C GLU A 247 -18.26 -15.21 -15.63
N LEU A 248 -19.02 -15.75 -14.68
CA LEU A 248 -18.64 -16.79 -13.70
C LEU A 248 -18.22 -18.07 -14.42
#